data_AF-A0AAU1S7I5-F1
#
_entry.id   AF-A0AAU1S7I5-F1
#
_cell.length_a   1.000
_cell.length_b   1.000
_cell.length_c   1.000
_cell.angle_alpha   90.00
_cell.angle_beta   90.00
_cell.angle_gamma   90.00
#
_symmetry.space_group_name_H-M   'P 1'
#
loop_
_entity.id
_entity.type
_entity.pdbx_description
1 polymer ?
#
loop_
_entity_poly.entity_id
_entity_poly.type
_entity_poly.pdbx_seq_one_letter_code
_entity_poly.pdbx_strand_id
1 'polypeptide(L)'
;MNEPQNVNNYDGPVFNAAVSGAQFAWNNDTVTQNQQNNSAVAPGFEALAELVTDLLRQLPQAGLADQDREDADSAAREVLATITQPEAPEPGRLRRALAMLKGALAPVATGVVAGTAVGAQEWARTAIEGLTGIV
;
A
#
# COMPACT_ATOMS: atom_id res chain seq x y z
N MET A 1 -40.75 28.37 2.60
CA MET A 1 -40.65 26.94 2.95
C MET A 1 -40.44 26.21 1.65
N ASN A 2 -39.21 25.76 1.36
CA ASN A 2 -38.88 25.04 0.13
C ASN A 2 -38.64 23.58 0.49
N GLU A 3 -39.52 22.70 0.02
CA GLU A 3 -39.37 21.25 0.15
C GLU A 3 -38.20 20.77 -0.74
N PRO A 4 -37.29 19.91 -0.24
CA PRO A 4 -36.28 19.29 -1.09
C PRO A 4 -36.95 18.31 -2.05
N GLN A 5 -36.75 18.54 -3.35
CA GLN A 5 -37.20 17.64 -4.42
C GLN A 5 -36.46 16.31 -4.30
N ASN A 6 -37.19 15.23 -4.00
CA ASN A 6 -36.66 13.88 -3.99
C ASN A 6 -36.56 13.37 -5.43
N VAL A 7 -35.36 13.40 -6.00
CA VAL A 7 -35.07 12.87 -7.33
C VAL A 7 -34.78 11.37 -7.20
N ASN A 8 -35.73 10.53 -7.59
CA ASN A 8 -35.53 9.09 -7.71
C ASN A 8 -34.98 8.76 -9.10
N ASN A 9 -33.74 8.30 -9.18
CA ASN A 9 -33.09 7.84 -10.40
C ASN A 9 -33.21 6.29 -10.48
N TYR A 10 -33.85 5.76 -11.52
CA TYR A 10 -34.30 4.36 -11.58
C TYR A 10 -33.34 3.38 -12.28
N ASP A 11 -32.15 3.80 -12.70
CA ASP A 11 -31.28 2.99 -13.58
C ASP A 11 -29.91 2.66 -12.94
N GLY A 12 -29.96 1.85 -11.86
CA GLY A 12 -28.83 1.14 -11.22
C GLY A 12 -28.25 0.00 -12.07
N PRO A 13 -26.94 -0.37 -11.99
CA PRO A 13 -26.45 -1.53 -12.71
C PRO A 13 -26.83 -2.79 -11.91
N VAL A 14 -27.54 -3.71 -12.55
CA VAL A 14 -27.95 -4.95 -11.89
C VAL A 14 -26.92 -6.05 -12.17
N PHE A 15 -26.27 -6.55 -11.12
CA PHE A 15 -25.36 -7.68 -11.19
C PHE A 15 -26.07 -8.97 -10.77
N ASN A 16 -26.03 -9.99 -11.61
CA ASN A 16 -26.73 -11.26 -11.39
C ASN A 16 -25.81 -12.36 -10.80
N ALA A 17 -24.68 -11.99 -10.18
CA ALA A 17 -23.69 -12.94 -9.62
C ALA A 17 -22.96 -12.35 -8.39
N ALA A 18 -22.30 -13.21 -7.61
CA ALA A 18 -21.49 -12.79 -6.47
C ALA A 18 -20.27 -12.00 -6.93
N VAL A 19 -20.12 -10.77 -6.42
CA VAL A 19 -18.99 -9.89 -6.70
C VAL A 19 -18.27 -9.61 -5.39
N SER A 20 -16.96 -9.92 -5.33
CA SER A 20 -16.09 -9.54 -4.22
C SER A 20 -14.96 -8.64 -4.72
N GLY A 21 -14.63 -7.59 -3.97
CA GLY A 21 -13.55 -6.65 -4.31
C GLY A 21 -13.90 -5.58 -5.35
N ALA A 22 -15.16 -5.44 -5.76
CA ALA A 22 -15.53 -4.38 -6.71
C ALA A 22 -15.76 -3.04 -6.02
N GLN A 23 -15.18 -1.99 -6.60
CA GLN A 23 -15.48 -0.60 -6.27
C GLN A 23 -16.32 0.01 -7.39
N PHE A 24 -17.50 0.50 -7.04
CA PHE A 24 -18.40 1.17 -7.98
C PHE A 24 -18.55 2.64 -7.58
N ALA A 25 -18.28 3.54 -8.50
CA ALA A 25 -18.49 4.98 -8.34
C ALA A 25 -19.37 5.48 -9.48
N TRP A 26 -20.52 6.08 -9.14
CA TRP A 26 -21.49 6.62 -10.09
C TRP A 26 -21.84 8.07 -9.74
N ASN A 27 -21.92 8.92 -10.77
CA ASN A 27 -22.16 10.38 -10.68
C ASN A 27 -21.08 11.20 -9.93
N ASN A 28 -19.80 10.90 -10.12
CA ASN A 28 -18.72 11.78 -9.63
C ASN A 28 -18.00 12.48 -10.79
N ASP A 29 -17.89 13.81 -10.72
CA ASP A 29 -17.16 14.64 -11.70
C ASP A 29 -15.64 14.38 -11.73
N THR A 30 -15.07 13.90 -10.61
CA THR A 30 -13.65 13.51 -10.54
C THR A 30 -13.50 12.23 -9.74
N VAL A 31 -13.02 11.16 -10.39
CA VAL A 31 -12.66 9.90 -9.74
C VAL A 31 -11.17 9.66 -9.97
N THR A 32 -10.36 9.75 -8.91
CA THR A 32 -8.99 9.23 -8.94
C THR A 32 -9.04 7.76 -8.54
N GLN A 33 -9.23 6.89 -9.53
CA GLN A 33 -9.27 5.45 -9.35
C GLN A 33 -7.84 4.92 -9.34
N ASN A 34 -7.25 4.77 -8.16
CA ASN A 34 -5.98 4.06 -8.01
C ASN A 34 -6.30 2.56 -8.15
N GLN A 35 -5.99 1.97 -9.32
CA GLN A 35 -6.17 0.54 -9.58
C GLN A 35 -5.52 -0.25 -8.44
N GLN A 36 -6.34 -0.85 -7.60
CA GLN A 36 -5.89 -1.80 -6.59
C GLN A 36 -5.33 -3.01 -7.33
N ASN A 37 -4.09 -3.40 -6.99
CA ASN A 37 -3.46 -4.62 -7.48
C ASN A 37 -4.45 -5.79 -7.41
N ASN A 38 -5.01 -6.17 -8.56
CA ASN A 38 -6.09 -7.15 -8.70
C ASN A 38 -5.60 -8.60 -8.56
N SER A 39 -4.45 -8.78 -7.92
CA SER A 39 -3.90 -10.10 -7.56
C SER A 39 -4.37 -10.39 -6.14
N ALA A 40 -5.09 -11.49 -5.94
CA ALA A 40 -5.53 -11.91 -4.63
C ALA A 40 -4.32 -12.04 -3.70
N VAL A 41 -4.32 -11.27 -2.60
CA VAL A 41 -3.33 -11.42 -1.54
C VAL A 41 -3.53 -12.81 -0.91
N ALA A 42 -2.43 -13.51 -0.67
CA ALA A 42 -2.46 -14.80 0.01
C ALA A 42 -3.16 -14.65 1.38
N PRO A 43 -4.08 -15.56 1.75
CA PRO A 43 -4.80 -15.45 3.01
C PRO A 43 -3.85 -15.33 4.22
N GLY A 44 -4.12 -14.39 5.11
CA GLY A 44 -3.29 -14.11 6.29
C GLY A 44 -2.20 -13.06 6.09
N PHE A 45 -2.04 -12.51 4.87
CA PHE A 45 -1.08 -11.45 4.56
C PHE A 45 -1.74 -10.09 4.26
N GLU A 46 -3.04 -9.95 4.53
CA GLU A 46 -3.82 -8.74 4.21
C GLU A 46 -3.30 -7.51 4.94
N ALA A 47 -3.00 -7.64 6.24
CA ALA A 47 -2.44 -6.55 7.04
C ALA A 47 -1.05 -6.12 6.53
N LEU A 48 -0.23 -7.09 6.08
CA LEU A 48 1.07 -6.79 5.50
C LEU A 48 0.91 -6.09 4.14
N ALA A 49 -0.02 -6.55 3.30
CA ALA A 49 -0.30 -5.92 2.01
C ALA A 49 -0.80 -4.48 2.18
N GLU A 50 -1.67 -4.23 3.15
CA GLU A 50 -2.15 -2.88 3.48
C GLU A 50 -1.01 -1.98 3.93
N LEU A 51 -0.17 -2.43 4.88
CA LEU A 51 0.98 -1.67 5.36
C LEU A 51 1.96 -1.32 4.22
N VAL A 52 2.31 -2.30 3.39
CA VAL A 52 3.28 -2.08 2.30
C VAL A 52 2.69 -1.19 1.20
N THR A 53 1.39 -1.30 0.93
CA THR A 53 0.69 -0.40 0.00
C THR A 53 0.66 1.03 0.52
N ASP A 54 0.41 1.22 1.82
CA ASP A 54 0.45 2.53 2.46
C ASP A 54 1.85 3.13 2.44
N LEU A 55 2.89 2.33 2.68
CA LEU A 55 4.28 2.73 2.57
C LEU A 55 4.58 3.25 1.15
N LEU A 56 4.22 2.50 0.11
CA LEU A 56 4.40 2.91 -1.28
C LEU A 56 3.67 4.21 -1.62
N ARG A 57 2.49 4.44 -1.02
CA ARG A 57 1.71 5.67 -1.19
C ARG A 57 2.40 6.88 -0.54
N GLN A 58 3.02 6.70 0.62
CA GLN A 58 3.68 7.77 1.37
C GLN A 58 5.09 8.09 0.89
N LEU A 59 5.76 7.11 0.29
CA LEU A 59 7.17 7.16 -0.13
C LEU A 59 7.55 8.38 -1.01
N PRO A 60 6.72 8.87 -1.95
CA PRO A 60 7.01 10.11 -2.69
C PRO A 60 7.00 11.38 -1.82
N GLN A 61 6.29 11.36 -0.70
CA GLN A 61 6.13 12.50 0.23
C GLN A 61 7.04 12.38 1.46
N ALA A 62 7.70 11.23 1.65
CA ALA A 62 8.53 10.94 2.80
C ALA A 62 9.85 11.74 2.84
N GLY A 63 10.19 12.47 1.77
CA GLY A 63 11.37 13.35 1.74
C GLY A 63 12.70 12.59 1.64
N LEU A 64 12.68 11.38 1.08
CA LEU A 64 13.88 10.58 0.81
C LEU A 64 14.62 11.11 -0.42
N ALA A 65 15.94 10.93 -0.43
CA ALA A 65 16.74 11.09 -1.64
C ALA A 65 16.27 10.10 -2.71
N ASP A 66 16.47 10.43 -3.99
CA ASP A 66 15.90 9.65 -5.10
C ASP A 66 16.37 8.19 -5.06
N GLN A 67 17.65 7.94 -4.76
CA GLN A 67 18.19 6.58 -4.65
C GLN A 67 17.55 5.78 -3.50
N ASP A 68 17.48 6.34 -2.29
CA ASP A 68 16.86 5.65 -1.15
C ASP A 68 15.37 5.38 -1.39
N ARG A 69 14.71 6.30 -2.10
CA ARG A 69 13.31 6.17 -2.52
C ARG A 69 13.14 5.01 -3.51
N GLU A 70 13.99 4.92 -4.52
CA GLU A 70 13.98 3.83 -5.49
C GLU A 70 14.27 2.47 -4.85
N ASP A 71 15.25 2.41 -3.96
CA ASP A 71 15.60 1.19 -3.22
C ASP A 71 14.44 0.72 -2.34
N ALA A 72 13.78 1.64 -1.62
CA ALA A 72 12.62 1.33 -0.79
C ALA A 72 11.38 0.95 -1.62
N ASP A 73 11.11 1.61 -2.76
CA ASP A 73 10.02 1.26 -3.67
C ASP A 73 10.22 -0.14 -4.26
N SER A 74 11.43 -0.44 -4.76
CA SER A 74 11.77 -1.75 -5.31
C SER A 74 11.60 -2.86 -4.27
N ALA A 75 12.13 -2.66 -3.06
CA ALA A 75 12.02 -3.64 -1.99
C ALA A 75 10.56 -3.84 -1.51
N ALA A 76 9.77 -2.77 -1.43
CA ALA A 76 8.35 -2.85 -1.08
C ALA A 76 7.54 -3.60 -2.14
N ARG A 77 7.81 -3.37 -3.43
CA ARG A 77 7.18 -4.13 -4.52
C ARG A 77 7.53 -5.61 -4.49
N GLU A 78 8.75 -5.97 -4.09
CA GLU A 78 9.14 -7.37 -3.93
C GLU A 78 8.35 -8.07 -2.80
N VAL A 79 8.09 -7.36 -1.69
CA VAL A 79 7.23 -7.88 -0.62
C VAL A 79 5.81 -8.13 -1.16
N LEU A 80 5.22 -7.15 -1.85
CA LEU A 80 3.89 -7.33 -2.47
C LEU A 80 3.89 -8.51 -3.45
N ALA A 81 4.86 -8.57 -4.36
CA ALA A 81 4.98 -9.66 -5.33
C ALA A 81 5.17 -11.04 -4.68
N THR A 82 5.69 -11.10 -3.46
CA THR A 82 5.80 -12.34 -2.70
C THR A 82 4.45 -12.77 -2.14
N ILE A 83 3.64 -11.84 -1.62
CA ILE A 83 2.37 -12.14 -0.95
C ILE A 83 1.14 -12.11 -1.87
N THR A 84 1.25 -11.60 -3.10
CA THR A 84 0.16 -11.61 -4.10
C THR A 84 0.23 -12.81 -5.05
N GLN A 85 0.93 -13.87 -4.67
CA GLN A 85 0.97 -15.11 -5.46
C GLN A 85 -0.25 -15.98 -5.15
N PRO A 86 -0.72 -16.81 -6.11
CA PRO A 86 -1.84 -17.72 -5.88
C PRO A 86 -1.57 -18.75 -4.77
N GLU A 87 -0.30 -19.07 -4.55
CA GLU A 87 0.17 -20.00 -3.53
C GLU A 87 0.64 -19.26 -2.27
N ALA A 88 0.59 -19.92 -1.13
CA ALA A 88 1.09 -19.35 0.11
C ALA A 88 2.57 -18.98 -0.03
N PRO A 89 2.99 -17.77 0.40
CA PRO A 89 4.36 -17.32 0.24
C PRO A 89 5.33 -18.23 1.02
N GLU A 90 6.38 -18.66 0.33
CA GLU A 90 7.49 -19.38 0.93
C GLU A 90 8.09 -18.57 2.11
N PRO A 91 8.09 -19.09 3.35
CA PRO A 91 8.50 -18.32 4.53
C PRO A 91 9.93 -17.78 4.46
N GLY A 92 10.83 -18.48 3.75
CA GLY A 92 12.20 -18.02 3.50
C GLY A 92 12.26 -16.84 2.53
N ARG A 93 11.40 -16.85 1.50
CA ARG A 93 11.31 -15.79 0.49
C ARG A 93 10.74 -14.51 1.11
N LEU A 94 9.65 -14.64 1.87
CA LEU A 94 9.04 -13.51 2.55
C LEU A 94 10.00 -12.86 3.56
N ARG A 95 10.69 -13.65 4.38
CA ARG A 95 11.70 -13.14 5.32
C ARG A 95 12.81 -12.36 4.61
N ARG A 96 13.26 -12.84 3.45
CA ARG A 96 14.29 -12.14 2.66
C ARG A 96 13.75 -10.82 2.10
N ALA A 97 12.55 -10.82 1.51
CA ALA A 97 11.92 -9.60 0.98
C ALA A 97 11.74 -8.54 2.08
N LEU A 98 11.25 -8.94 3.25
CA LEU A 98 11.09 -8.05 4.41
C LEU A 98 12.45 -7.54 4.94
N ALA A 99 13.48 -8.38 4.95
CA ALA A 99 14.82 -7.95 5.36
C ALA A 99 15.40 -6.91 4.39
N MET A 100 15.14 -7.05 3.08
CA MET A 100 15.56 -6.06 2.10
C MET A 100 14.83 -4.73 2.28
N LEU A 101 13.51 -4.76 2.49
CA LEU A 101 12.74 -3.54 2.76
C LEU A 101 13.22 -2.83 4.05
N LYS A 102 13.40 -3.57 5.14
CA LYS A 102 13.95 -3.02 6.40
C LYS A 102 15.37 -2.48 6.19
N GLY A 103 16.19 -3.16 5.39
CA GLY A 103 17.55 -2.76 5.05
C GLY A 103 17.62 -1.46 4.25
N ALA A 104 16.71 -1.26 3.29
CA ALA A 104 16.60 -0.02 2.53
C ALA A 104 16.18 1.16 3.41
N LEU A 105 15.29 0.93 4.37
CA LEU A 105 14.79 1.97 5.28
C LEU A 105 15.75 2.27 6.45
N ALA A 106 16.64 1.35 6.80
CA ALA A 106 17.49 1.46 7.99
C ALA A 106 18.43 2.69 7.96
N PRO A 107 19.18 2.99 6.88
CA PRO A 107 20.04 4.17 6.80
C PRO A 107 19.28 5.48 6.98
N VAL A 108 18.04 5.53 6.47
CA VAL A 108 17.11 6.67 6.61
C VAL A 108 16.66 6.79 8.06
N ALA A 109 16.21 5.70 8.69
CA ALA A 109 15.76 5.68 10.08
C ALA A 109 16.86 6.04 11.09
N THR A 110 18.13 5.73 10.77
CA THR A 110 19.29 6.09 11.59
C THR A 110 19.86 7.46 11.27
N GLY A 111 19.36 8.15 10.23
CA GLY A 111 19.86 9.45 9.81
C GLY A 111 21.30 9.45 9.30
N VAL A 112 21.80 8.30 8.86
CA VAL A 112 23.19 8.14 8.39
C VAL A 112 23.35 8.71 6.98
N VAL A 113 22.26 8.77 6.20
CA VAL A 113 22.24 9.44 4.90
C VAL A 113 22.25 10.96 5.09
N ALA A 114 23.26 11.63 4.54
CA ALA A 114 23.40 13.07 4.59
C ALA A 114 22.19 13.76 3.93
N GLY A 115 21.59 14.73 4.64
CA GLY A 115 20.42 15.47 4.13
C GLY A 115 19.06 14.84 4.46
N THR A 116 19.03 13.74 5.21
CA THR A 116 17.76 13.15 5.67
C THR A 116 17.04 14.11 6.62
N ALA A 117 15.86 14.59 6.22
CA ALA A 117 15.02 15.39 7.08
C ALA A 117 14.53 14.57 8.29
N VAL A 118 14.35 15.22 9.46
CA VAL A 118 13.86 14.55 10.68
C VAL A 118 12.53 13.82 10.43
N GLY A 119 11.65 14.39 9.59
CA GLY A 119 10.40 13.74 9.17
C GLY A 119 10.61 12.42 8.40
N ALA A 120 11.63 12.34 7.55
CA ALA A 120 11.97 11.12 6.81
C ALA A 120 12.51 10.03 7.75
N GLN A 121 13.29 10.43 8.76
CA GLN A 121 13.81 9.49 9.77
C GLN A 121 12.70 8.88 10.61
N GLU A 122 11.76 9.71 11.08
CA GLU A 122 10.63 9.25 11.88
C GLU A 122 9.71 8.35 11.05
N TRP A 123 9.40 8.76 9.83
CA TRP A 123 8.63 7.95 8.89
C TRP A 123 9.27 6.57 8.66
N ALA A 124 10.58 6.52 8.40
CA ALA A 124 11.29 5.26 8.18
C ALA A 124 11.31 4.38 9.45
N ARG A 125 11.41 4.97 10.64
CA ARG A 125 11.32 4.25 11.91
C ARG A 125 9.93 3.64 12.10
N THR A 126 8.88 4.43 11.95
CA THR A 126 7.49 3.95 12.04
C THR A 126 7.23 2.81 11.04
N ALA A 127 7.76 2.92 9.82
CA ALA A 127 7.64 1.86 8.81
C ALA A 127 8.34 0.56 9.26
N ILE A 128 9.57 0.63 9.76
CA ILE A 128 10.30 -0.55 10.27
C ILE A 128 9.59 -1.20 11.47
N GLU A 129 9.04 -0.38 12.37
CA GLU A 129 8.27 -0.85 13.53
C GLU A 129 7.00 -1.58 13.08
N GLY A 130 6.23 -1.01 12.16
CA GLY A 130 5.05 -1.65 11.57
C GLY A 130 5.39 -2.98 10.90
N LEU A 131 6.47 -3.02 10.10
CA LEU A 131 6.95 -4.24 9.46
C LEU A 131 7.49 -5.29 10.44
N THR A 132 7.77 -4.91 11.69
CA THR A 132 8.25 -5.82 12.74
C THR A 132 7.09 -6.33 13.60
N GLY A 133 6.05 -5.53 13.81
CA GLY A 133 4.87 -5.93 14.57
C GLY A 133 3.92 -6.87 13.83
N ILE A 134 4.00 -6.92 12.48
CA ILE A 134 3.13 -7.78 11.65
C ILE A 134 3.66 -9.22 11.50
N VAL A 135 4.96 -9.46 11.69
CA VAL A 135 5.61 -10.79 11.52
C VAL A 135 5.96 -11.48 12.82
#